data_AF-A0A936D4Z6-F1
#
_entry.id   AF-A0A936D4Z6-F1
#
_cell.length_a   1.000
_cell.length_b   1.000
_cell.length_c   1.000
_cell.angle_alpha   90.00
_cell.angle_beta   90.00
_cell.angle_gamma   90.00
#
_symmetry.space_group_name_H-M   'P 1'
#
loop_
_entity.id
_entity.type
_entity.pdbx_description
1 polymer ?
#
loop_
_entity_poly.entity_id
_entity_poly.type
_entity_poly.pdbx_seq_one_letter_code
_entity_poly.pdbx_strand_id
1 'polypeptide(L)'
;MSNIFNKAVTLIAVIFAVYFIGQKMSDDKNYKSWPTATARLISAEVVVGSSGRVNQPSGRHFLVETTYDFTVDGKIYHSGLNKIGVPHFSTDKEALAYLEELKARPELIVHYHPRTPEKNALAR
;
A
#
# COMPACT_ATOMS: atom_id res chain seq x y z
N MET A 1 -5.99 50.16 1.98
CA MET A 1 -5.65 49.17 3.03
C MET A 1 -6.03 47.74 2.62
N SER A 2 -5.67 47.29 1.41
CA SER A 2 -6.09 45.98 0.88
C SER A 2 -4.96 44.94 0.75
N ASN A 3 -3.71 45.34 0.99
CA ASN A 3 -2.53 44.52 0.70
C ASN A 3 -2.06 43.61 1.84
N ILE A 4 -2.50 43.85 3.08
CA ILE A 4 -2.06 43.08 4.25
C ILE A 4 -2.95 41.86 4.48
N PHE A 5 -4.26 41.99 4.25
CA PHE A 5 -5.23 40.91 4.43
C PHE A 5 -5.01 39.77 3.43
N ASN A 6 -4.76 40.11 2.15
CA ASN A 6 -4.46 39.09 1.13
C ASN A 6 -3.18 38.31 1.44
N LYS A 7 -2.12 38.99 1.93
CA LYS A 7 -0.86 38.31 2.29
C LYS A 7 -1.02 37.34 3.46
N ALA A 8 -1.85 37.67 4.46
CA ALA A 8 -2.13 36.79 5.58
C ALA A 8 -2.89 35.52 5.15
N VAL A 9 -3.88 35.65 4.27
CA VAL A 9 -4.64 34.51 3.73
C VAL A 9 -3.75 33.60 2.89
N THR A 10 -2.87 34.15 2.05
CA THR A 10 -1.92 33.35 1.25
C THR A 10 -0.92 32.60 2.12
N LEU A 11 -0.40 33.23 3.18
CA LEU A 11 0.56 32.60 4.10
C LEU A 11 -0.08 31.41 4.85
N ILE A 12 -1.32 31.56 5.31
CA ILE A 12 -2.07 30.49 5.98
C ILE A 12 -2.32 29.32 5.01
N ALA A 13 -2.74 29.59 3.77
CA ALA A 13 -2.96 28.55 2.76
C ALA A 13 -1.68 27.77 2.43
N VAL A 14 -0.53 28.43 2.37
CA VAL A 14 0.78 27.78 2.14
C VAL A 14 1.18 26.90 3.32
N ILE A 15 0.98 27.34 4.56
CA ILE A 15 1.27 26.52 5.75
C ILE A 15 0.40 25.26 5.77
N PHE A 16 -0.90 25.38 5.46
CA PHE A 16 -1.80 24.23 5.34
C PHE A 16 -1.38 23.28 4.22
N ALA A 17 -1.01 23.80 3.05
CA ALA A 17 -0.55 22.97 1.93
C ALA A 17 0.73 22.19 2.29
N VAL A 18 1.71 22.85 2.92
CA VAL A 18 2.95 22.21 3.37
C VAL A 18 2.68 21.17 4.46
N TYR A 19 1.75 21.42 5.38
CA TYR A 19 1.35 20.45 6.41
C TYR A 19 0.68 19.20 5.81
N PHE A 20 -0.24 19.38 4.84
CA PHE A 20 -0.89 18.26 4.14
C PHE A 20 0.08 17.45 3.27
N ILE A 21 1.04 18.11 2.62
CA ILE A 21 2.08 17.44 1.82
C ILE A 21 3.07 16.68 2.73
N GLY A 22 3.44 17.26 3.88
CA GLY A 22 4.35 16.64 4.84
C GLY A 22 3.82 15.34 5.45
N GLN A 23 2.51 15.27 5.76
CA GLN A 23 1.91 14.02 6.25
C GLN A 23 1.89 12.92 5.18
N LYS A 24 1.63 13.28 3.92
CA LYS A 24 1.50 12.32 2.80
C LYS A 24 2.76 11.49 2.53
N MET A 25 3.93 11.92 2.98
CA MET A 25 5.21 11.21 2.78
C MET A 25 5.68 10.37 3.98
N SER A 26 5.09 10.53 5.17
CA SER A 26 5.50 9.77 6.37
C SER A 26 4.71 8.46 6.56
N ASP A 27 3.46 8.42 6.07
CA ASP A 27 2.52 7.35 6.41
C ASP A 27 2.87 5.97 5.81
N ASP A 28 3.60 5.92 4.69
CA ASP A 28 3.81 4.68 3.93
C ASP A 28 4.76 3.70 4.63
N LYS A 29 5.64 4.22 5.49
CA LYS A 29 6.61 3.41 6.22
C LYS A 29 6.02 2.75 7.46
N ASN A 30 4.82 3.14 7.89
CA ASN A 30 4.16 2.59 9.07
C ASN A 30 2.73 2.12 8.79
N TYR A 31 2.53 1.45 7.66
CA TYR A 31 1.22 0.86 7.32
C TYR A 31 0.69 -0.09 8.40
N LYS A 32 1.57 -0.66 9.24
CA LYS A 32 1.19 -1.54 10.36
C LYS A 32 0.33 -0.85 11.42
N SER A 33 0.38 0.47 11.54
CA SER A 33 -0.49 1.23 12.44
C SER A 33 -1.77 1.71 11.78
N TRP A 34 -1.98 1.42 10.49
CA TRP A 34 -3.23 1.76 9.83
C TRP A 34 -4.36 0.82 10.27
N PRO A 35 -5.62 1.29 10.22
CA PRO A 35 -6.78 0.45 10.45
C PRO A 35 -6.79 -0.80 9.57
N THR A 36 -7.46 -1.85 10.07
CA THR A 36 -7.54 -3.15 9.41
C THR A 36 -8.95 -3.48 8.96
N ALA A 37 -9.07 -4.21 7.85
CA ALA A 37 -10.31 -4.81 7.39
C ALA A 37 -10.11 -6.28 7.01
N THR A 38 -11.17 -7.08 7.10
CA THR A 38 -11.19 -8.43 6.53
C THR A 38 -11.31 -8.34 5.01
N ALA A 39 -10.47 -9.09 4.33
CA ALA A 39 -10.41 -9.16 2.88
C ALA A 39 -10.65 -10.59 2.41
N ARG A 40 -11.31 -10.70 1.26
CA ARG A 40 -11.52 -11.94 0.53
C ARG A 40 -10.49 -12.03 -0.58
N LEU A 41 -9.69 -13.10 -0.59
CA LEU A 41 -8.78 -13.37 -1.69
C LEU A 41 -9.57 -13.69 -2.97
N ILE A 42 -9.21 -13.01 -4.07
CA ILE A 42 -9.77 -13.23 -5.41
C ILE A 42 -8.79 -14.03 -6.27
N SER A 43 -7.52 -13.61 -6.30
CA SER A 43 -6.46 -14.33 -7.00
C SER A 43 -5.12 -14.15 -6.30
N ALA A 44 -4.21 -15.11 -6.47
CA ALA A 44 -2.83 -14.96 -6.05
C ALA A 44 -1.92 -15.74 -6.99
N GLU A 45 -0.80 -15.15 -7.38
CA GLU A 45 0.18 -15.76 -8.28
C GLU A 45 1.61 -15.35 -7.95
N VAL A 46 2.57 -16.23 -8.29
CA VAL A 46 4.00 -15.90 -8.20
C VAL A 46 4.43 -15.25 -9.51
N VAL A 47 4.99 -14.05 -9.44
CA VAL A 47 5.59 -13.36 -10.58
C VAL A 47 7.09 -13.18 -10.36
N VAL A 48 7.85 -13.20 -11.46
CA VAL A 48 9.29 -12.91 -11.42
C VAL A 48 9.48 -11.41 -11.49
N GLY A 49 9.93 -10.81 -10.39
CA GLY A 49 10.32 -9.42 -10.36
C GLY A 49 11.67 -9.23 -11.05
N SER A 50 11.70 -8.32 -12.03
CA SER A 50 12.97 -7.79 -12.53
C SER A 50 13.28 -6.51 -11.78
N SER A 51 14.39 -6.48 -11.05
CA SER A 51 14.81 -5.27 -10.35
C SER A 51 15.33 -4.29 -11.40
N GLY A 52 14.44 -3.43 -11.90
CA GLY A 52 14.75 -2.35 -12.84
C GLY A 52 15.65 -1.24 -12.25
N ARG A 53 16.46 -1.53 -11.22
CA ARG A 53 17.50 -0.63 -10.75
C ARG A 53 18.69 -0.80 -11.68
N VAL A 54 18.90 0.20 -12.55
CA VAL A 54 19.94 0.32 -13.59
C VAL A 54 21.37 -0.01 -13.10
N ASN A 55 21.64 -0.15 -11.79
CA ASN A 55 22.96 -0.39 -11.22
C ASN A 55 23.01 -1.47 -10.10
N GLN A 56 22.05 -2.41 -10.01
CA GLN A 56 22.20 -3.58 -9.13
C GLN A 56 22.38 -4.86 -9.96
N PRO A 57 23.25 -5.80 -9.53
CA PRO A 57 23.32 -7.11 -10.17
C PRO A 57 21.92 -7.69 -10.24
N SER A 58 21.51 -8.16 -11.41
CA SER A 58 20.18 -8.67 -11.72
C SER A 58 19.89 -9.95 -10.91
N GLY A 59 19.59 -9.80 -9.63
CA GLY A 59 19.04 -10.85 -8.80
C GLY A 59 17.59 -11.07 -9.23
N ARG A 60 17.30 -12.24 -9.81
CA ARG A 60 15.92 -12.72 -9.94
C ARG A 60 15.33 -12.75 -8.53
N HIS A 61 14.21 -12.06 -8.33
CA HIS A 61 13.42 -12.16 -7.12
C HIS A 61 12.00 -12.55 -7.50
N PHE A 62 11.32 -13.18 -6.56
CA PHE A 62 9.96 -13.66 -6.75
C PHE A 62 9.03 -12.82 -5.88
N LEU A 63 7.91 -12.43 -6.45
CA LEU A 63 6.86 -11.66 -5.78
C LEU A 63 5.60 -12.52 -5.78
N VAL A 64 4.79 -12.40 -4.74
CA VAL A 64 3.44 -12.98 -4.74
C VAL A 64 2.45 -11.83 -4.92
N GLU A 65 1.89 -11.72 -6.11
CA GLU A 65 0.86 -10.75 -6.42
C GLU A 65 -0.50 -11.31 -6.00
N THR A 66 -1.21 -10.55 -5.17
CA THR A 66 -2.50 -10.97 -4.60
C THR A 66 -3.58 -9.98 -4.96
N THR A 67 -4.66 -10.41 -5.59
CA THR A 67 -5.88 -9.61 -5.77
C THR A 67 -6.89 -9.99 -4.70
N TYR A 68 -7.46 -9.00 -4.03
CA TYR A 68 -8.45 -9.21 -2.98
C TYR A 68 -9.45 -8.05 -2.90
N ASP A 69 -10.60 -8.34 -2.31
CA ASP A 69 -11.67 -7.38 -2.05
C ASP A 69 -11.83 -7.21 -0.55
N PHE A 70 -12.06 -5.99 -0.08
CA PHE A 70 -12.30 -5.69 1.34
C PHE A 70 -13.34 -4.60 1.50
N THR A 71 -14.00 -4.57 2.65
CA THR A 71 -15.09 -3.63 2.93
C THR A 71 -14.66 -2.63 3.98
N VAL A 72 -14.84 -1.34 3.70
CA VAL A 72 -14.68 -0.23 4.65
C VAL A 72 -15.95 0.60 4.62
N ASP A 73 -16.59 0.79 5.79
CA ASP A 73 -17.82 1.55 5.95
C ASP A 73 -18.94 1.16 4.95
N GLY A 74 -19.09 -0.14 4.69
CA GLY A 74 -20.09 -0.70 3.76
C GLY A 74 -19.75 -0.56 2.27
N LYS A 75 -18.61 0.05 1.93
CA LYS A 75 -18.12 0.14 0.55
C LYS A 75 -17.03 -0.90 0.27
N ILE A 76 -17.16 -1.57 -0.87
CA ILE A 76 -16.17 -2.55 -1.35
C ILE A 76 -15.02 -1.82 -2.04
N TYR A 77 -13.82 -2.21 -1.71
CA TYR A 77 -12.58 -1.77 -2.33
C TYR A 77 -11.85 -2.98 -2.91
N HIS A 78 -11.29 -2.78 -4.10
CA HIS A 78 -10.45 -3.76 -4.77
C HIS A 78 -8.99 -3.42 -4.54
N SER A 79 -8.15 -4.43 -4.32
CA SER A 79 -6.70 -4.22 -4.17
C SER A 79 -6.13 -3.59 -5.46
N GLY A 80 -5.78 -2.30 -5.40
CA GLY A 80 -5.28 -1.54 -6.54
C GLY A 80 -3.80 -1.82 -6.86
N LEU A 81 -3.22 -1.07 -7.81
CA LEU A 81 -1.79 -1.16 -8.17
C LEU A 81 -0.85 -0.67 -7.05
N ASN A 82 -1.36 0.12 -6.11
CA ASN A 82 -0.58 0.77 -5.05
C ASN A 82 -0.50 -0.10 -3.78
N LYS A 83 -0.09 -1.37 -3.93
CA LYS A 83 0.11 -2.29 -2.80
C LYS A 83 1.42 -1.97 -2.11
N ILE A 84 1.36 -1.73 -0.80
CA ILE A 84 2.56 -1.53 0.03
C ILE A 84 2.94 -2.87 0.67
N GLY A 85 4.24 -3.09 0.83
CA GLY A 85 4.74 -4.24 1.59
C GLY A 85 4.50 -5.59 0.91
N VAL A 86 4.41 -5.62 -0.42
CA VAL A 86 4.41 -6.88 -1.19
C VAL A 86 5.65 -7.67 -0.77
N PRO A 87 5.52 -8.96 -0.37
CA PRO A 87 6.66 -9.75 0.08
C PRO A 87 7.54 -10.14 -1.12
N HIS A 88 8.85 -10.00 -0.94
CA HIS A 88 9.87 -10.41 -1.90
C HIS A 88 10.56 -11.67 -1.38
N PHE A 89 10.75 -12.63 -2.27
CA PHE A 89 11.39 -13.91 -1.98
C PHE A 89 12.64 -14.09 -2.83
N SER A 90 13.66 -14.73 -2.25
CA SER A 90 14.91 -15.02 -2.96
C SER A 90 14.81 -16.27 -3.83
N THR A 91 13.85 -17.14 -3.54
CA THR A 91 13.62 -18.39 -4.28
C THR A 91 12.15 -18.54 -4.68
N ASP A 92 11.93 -19.29 -5.77
CA ASP A 92 10.60 -19.68 -6.23
C ASP A 92 9.87 -20.55 -5.20
N LYS A 93 10.60 -21.47 -4.57
CA LYS A 93 10.07 -22.36 -3.53
C LYS A 93 9.49 -21.61 -2.34
N GLU A 94 10.16 -20.56 -1.86
CA GLU A 94 9.66 -19.71 -0.77
C GLU A 94 8.40 -18.95 -1.18
N ALA A 95 8.39 -18.39 -2.40
CA ALA A 95 7.22 -17.69 -2.93
C ALA A 95 6.02 -18.63 -3.09
N LEU A 96 6.23 -19.86 -3.58
CA LEU A 96 5.20 -20.88 -3.70
C LEU A 96 4.67 -21.33 -2.34
N ALA A 97 5.54 -21.54 -1.36
CA ALA A 97 5.10 -21.90 0.00
C ALA A 97 4.18 -20.82 0.60
N TYR A 98 4.55 -19.54 0.43
CA TYR A 98 3.73 -18.42 0.87
C TYR A 98 2.41 -18.30 0.09
N LEU A 99 2.44 -18.55 -1.22
CA LEU A 99 1.22 -18.57 -2.05
C LEU A 99 0.23 -19.63 -1.55
N GLU A 100 0.70 -20.84 -1.26
CA GLU A 100 -0.16 -21.92 -0.76
C GLU A 100 -0.69 -21.62 0.64
N GLU A 101 0.11 -20.99 1.51
CA GLU A 101 -0.36 -20.49 2.80
C GLU A 101 -1.49 -19.46 2.64
N LEU A 102 -1.35 -18.51 1.71
CA LEU A 102 -2.39 -17.52 1.43
C LEU A 102 -3.69 -18.15 0.92
N LYS A 103 -3.60 -19.12 0.00
CA LYS A 103 -4.78 -19.81 -0.54
C LYS A 103 -5.49 -20.67 0.52
N ALA A 104 -4.76 -21.18 1.50
CA ALA A 104 -5.32 -21.94 2.61
C ALA A 104 -6.07 -21.07 3.63
N ARG A 105 -5.90 -19.74 3.60
CA ARG A 105 -6.58 -18.80 4.50
C ARG A 105 -7.94 -18.37 3.91
N PRO A 106 -9.07 -18.68 4.58
CA PRO A 106 -10.39 -18.27 4.10
C PRO A 106 -10.60 -16.75 4.14
N GLU A 107 -9.88 -16.07 5.03
CA GLU A 107 -9.94 -14.63 5.24
C GLU A 107 -8.53 -14.06 5.36
N LEU A 108 -8.32 -12.90 4.75
CA LEU A 108 -7.09 -12.12 4.85
C LEU A 108 -7.35 -10.88 5.69
N ILE A 109 -6.31 -10.35 6.33
CA ILE A 109 -6.37 -9.06 7.00
C ILE A 109 -5.57 -8.06 6.19
N VAL A 110 -6.13 -6.89 5.94
CA VAL A 110 -5.48 -5.82 5.17
C VAL A 110 -5.43 -4.55 6.00
N HIS A 111 -4.27 -3.91 6.03
CA HIS A 111 -4.13 -2.53 6.48
C HIS A 111 -4.52 -1.59 5.35
N TYR A 112 -5.36 -0.59 5.62
CA TYR A 112 -5.77 0.40 4.62
C TYR A 112 -5.53 1.81 5.12
N HIS A 113 -5.10 2.70 4.24
CA HIS A 113 -4.90 4.09 4.60
C HIS A 113 -6.25 4.76 4.92
N PRO A 114 -6.42 5.39 6.09
CA PRO A 114 -7.73 5.82 6.58
C PRO A 114 -8.39 6.90 5.71
N ARG A 115 -7.59 7.72 5.02
CA ARG A 115 -8.11 8.74 4.10
C ARG A 115 -8.17 8.27 2.64
N THR A 116 -7.57 7.12 2.32
CA THR A 116 -7.41 6.64 0.94
C THR A 116 -7.35 5.11 0.92
N PRO A 117 -8.47 4.40 1.15
CA PRO A 117 -8.44 2.94 1.34
C PRO A 117 -7.86 2.15 0.14
N GLU A 118 -7.89 2.71 -1.07
CA GLU A 118 -7.21 2.15 -2.25
C GLU A 118 -5.70 1.92 -2.05
N LYS A 119 -5.10 2.63 -1.09
CA LYS A 119 -3.76 2.40 -0.59
C LYS A 119 -3.83 1.42 0.57
N ASN A 120 -3.37 0.21 0.32
CA ASN A 120 -3.48 -0.91 1.27
C ASN A 120 -2.24 -1.80 1.24
N ALA A 121 -2.13 -2.62 2.27
CA ALA A 121 -1.10 -3.62 2.44
C ALA A 121 -1.71 -4.86 3.09
N LEU A 122 -1.29 -6.05 2.68
CA LEU A 122 -1.63 -7.26 3.43
C LEU A 122 -0.98 -7.20 4.81
N ALA A 123 -1.78 -7.45 5.85
CA ALA A 123 -1.26 -7.65 7.19
C ALA A 123 -0.57 -9.02 7.22
N ARG A 124 0.68 -9.03 7.69
CA ARG A 124 1.50 -10.23 7.82
C ARG A 124 1.47 -10.73 9.25
#